data_AF-A0AAD8MYH2-F1
#
_entry.id   AF-A0AAD8MYH2-F1
#
_cell.length_a   1.000
_cell.length_b   1.000
_cell.length_c   1.000
_cell.angle_alpha   90.00
_cell.angle_beta   90.00
_cell.angle_gamma   90.00
#
_symmetry.space_group_name_H-M   'P 1'
#
loop_
_entity.id
_entity.type
_entity.pdbx_description
1 polymer ?
#
loop_
_entity_poly.entity_id
_entity_poly.type
_entity_poly.pdbx_seq_one_letter_code
_entity_poly.pdbx_strand_id
1 'polypeptide(L)'
;MQSHLVRPLLLLRFPHLGSLMTLLQCAILSSLVPWAFFVCLLTTLFATDFFEVRAVREIEPALKKQLFISTSLMIIGVAIISWIALPSSCIIFNFGAQVEVKNWQLCLCVCVGLWDGLCIGFVTEYFTSNSFSFSFAAMYGIAVAAIGMLSTIATRLAIDAYGPISDNAGSIAEMARMSIRIRERTTALNAAGNTTAAIGKGFTIGSAALVSLALLGAFVSRAGILVVDVLTPKVIIGLLVGAMFPYWFLAMALRSVGSAALKMVEEVRRQFKAIPGLMEGVAMPDYETCVKISTDASIKEMIFPGALVMLTPLIVGIFFGVETLSVPAIIIVFVFSRIGTDYGDKGIAISASNTGGAWENAKKYIEAGESYHAFRLGPKGSDPHKAALMAVESLVFAPPFFVTHGGLLFKIF
;
A
#
# COMPACT_ATOMS: atom_id res chain seq x y z
N MET A 1 -4.02 30.87 -34.39
CA MET A 1 -4.42 31.14 -33.00
C MET A 1 -4.71 29.78 -32.36
N GLN A 2 -4.07 29.45 -31.25
CA GLN A 2 -3.97 28.12 -30.58
C GLN A 2 -2.86 27.17 -31.06
N SER A 3 -1.62 27.40 -30.59
CA SER A 3 -0.57 26.36 -30.49
C SER A 3 0.47 26.65 -29.39
N HIS A 4 0.11 27.40 -28.35
CA HIS A 4 1.06 27.94 -27.35
C HIS A 4 0.85 27.49 -25.89
N LEU A 5 0.15 26.39 -25.60
CA LEU A 5 -0.23 26.05 -24.21
C LEU A 5 0.25 24.69 -23.66
N VAL A 6 1.29 24.06 -24.23
CA VAL A 6 1.88 22.79 -23.69
C VAL A 6 3.39 22.87 -23.42
N ARG A 7 3.95 24.08 -23.24
CA ARG A 7 5.33 24.25 -22.75
C ARG A 7 5.30 25.28 -21.61
N PRO A 8 5.25 24.83 -20.34
CA PRO A 8 6.43 25.03 -19.49
C PRO A 8 6.52 24.01 -18.33
N LEU A 9 7.28 22.93 -18.49
CA LEU A 9 7.81 22.15 -17.34
C LEU A 9 9.12 21.41 -17.66
N LEU A 10 9.72 21.70 -18.83
CA LEU A 10 10.86 20.97 -19.40
C LEU A 10 12.16 21.79 -19.43
N LEU A 11 12.26 22.83 -18.61
CA LEU A 11 13.44 23.70 -18.52
C LEU A 11 13.97 23.78 -17.07
N LEU A 12 14.44 22.65 -16.55
CA LEU A 12 15.55 22.66 -15.58
C LEU A 12 16.82 22.33 -16.36
N ARG A 13 17.58 23.39 -16.72
CA ARG A 13 18.89 23.30 -17.36
C ARG A 13 19.86 22.57 -16.43
N PHE A 14 20.22 21.32 -16.76
CA PHE A 14 21.39 20.63 -16.22
C PHE A 14 22.51 20.66 -17.27
N PRO A 15 23.67 21.30 -17.03
CA PRO A 15 24.71 21.39 -18.05
C PRO A 15 25.54 20.08 -18.12
N HIS A 16 25.58 19.50 -19.31
CA HIS A 16 26.59 18.63 -19.91
C HIS A 16 26.83 17.15 -19.52
N LEU A 17 26.28 16.59 -18.42
CA LEU A 17 26.19 15.11 -18.27
C LEU A 17 24.77 14.60 -17.99
N GLY A 18 23.87 15.50 -17.59
CA GLY A 18 22.48 15.16 -17.29
C GLY A 18 21.70 14.64 -18.51
N SER A 19 21.98 15.12 -19.73
CA SER A 19 21.17 14.81 -20.90
C SER A 19 21.15 13.32 -21.25
N LEU A 20 22.26 12.60 -21.13
CA LEU A 20 22.32 11.19 -21.50
C LEU A 20 21.58 10.30 -20.49
N MET A 21 21.74 10.53 -19.18
CA MET A 21 20.99 9.78 -18.17
C MET A 21 19.50 10.13 -18.21
N THR A 22 19.13 11.40 -18.40
CA THR A 22 17.72 11.78 -18.56
C THR A 22 17.11 11.17 -19.84
N LEU A 23 17.88 11.10 -20.93
CA LEU A 23 17.47 10.41 -22.16
C LEU A 23 17.35 8.89 -21.97
N LEU A 24 18.28 8.25 -21.24
CA LEU A 24 18.20 6.82 -20.91
C LEU A 24 16.97 6.51 -20.05
N GLN A 25 16.70 7.36 -19.07
CA GLN A 25 15.57 7.20 -18.14
C GLN A 25 14.24 7.43 -18.87
N CYS A 26 14.17 8.45 -19.75
CA CYS A 26 13.05 8.64 -20.67
C CYS A 26 12.90 7.45 -21.63
N ALA A 27 13.99 6.89 -22.16
CA ALA A 27 13.96 5.74 -23.06
C ALA A 27 13.41 4.50 -22.34
N ILE A 28 13.94 4.18 -21.16
CA ILE A 28 13.46 3.07 -20.31
C ILE A 28 11.98 3.22 -19.98
N LEU A 29 11.53 4.39 -19.50
CA LEU A 29 10.11 4.66 -19.21
C LEU A 29 9.24 4.58 -20.47
N SER A 30 9.67 5.18 -21.58
CA SER A 30 8.93 5.19 -22.83
C SER A 30 8.81 3.79 -23.47
N SER A 31 9.76 2.90 -23.22
CA SER A 31 9.74 1.51 -23.71
C SER A 31 9.06 0.53 -22.74
N LEU A 32 9.13 0.76 -21.43
CA LEU A 32 8.47 -0.06 -20.42
C LEU A 32 6.95 0.09 -20.44
N VAL A 33 6.43 1.31 -20.60
CA VAL A 33 4.98 1.57 -20.53
C VAL A 33 4.20 0.80 -21.61
N PRO A 34 4.59 0.83 -22.90
CA PRO A 34 3.92 0.03 -23.93
C PRO A 34 3.98 -1.48 -23.66
N TRP A 35 5.11 -1.98 -23.17
CA TRP A 35 5.23 -3.39 -22.81
C TRP A 35 4.36 -3.76 -21.61
N ALA A 36 4.30 -2.90 -20.60
CA ALA A 36 3.40 -3.08 -19.47
C ALA A 36 1.93 -3.16 -19.89
N PHE A 37 1.52 -2.31 -20.83
CA PHE A 37 0.18 -2.36 -21.40
C PHE A 37 -0.06 -3.66 -22.16
N PHE A 38 0.90 -4.10 -22.98
CA PHE A 38 0.83 -5.38 -23.68
C PHE A 38 0.72 -6.57 -22.72
N VAL A 39 1.55 -6.62 -21.68
CA VAL A 39 1.50 -7.64 -20.62
C VAL A 39 0.13 -7.62 -19.93
N CYS A 40 -0.41 -6.44 -19.63
CA CYS A 40 -1.73 -6.30 -19.03
C CYS A 40 -2.82 -6.90 -19.94
N LEU A 41 -2.83 -6.54 -21.22
CA LEU A 41 -3.81 -7.07 -22.19
C LEU A 41 -3.71 -8.59 -22.28
N LEU A 42 -2.50 -9.13 -22.40
CA LEU A 42 -2.27 -10.57 -22.51
C LEU A 42 -2.70 -11.31 -21.23
N THR A 43 -2.38 -10.77 -20.06
CA THR A 43 -2.80 -11.36 -18.78
C THR A 43 -4.32 -11.32 -18.59
N THR A 44 -4.98 -10.31 -19.14
CA THR A 44 -6.45 -10.20 -19.14
C THR A 44 -7.05 -11.28 -20.03
N LEU A 45 -6.53 -11.47 -21.25
CA LEU A 45 -6.94 -12.56 -22.15
C LEU A 45 -6.79 -13.94 -21.51
N PHE A 46 -5.66 -14.19 -20.83
CA PHE A 46 -5.47 -15.46 -20.11
C PHE A 46 -6.51 -15.64 -19.00
N ALA A 47 -6.87 -14.57 -18.29
CA ALA A 47 -7.86 -14.65 -17.23
C ALA A 47 -9.29 -14.83 -17.72
N THR A 48 -9.67 -14.21 -18.84
CA THR A 48 -11.03 -14.32 -19.39
C THR A 48 -11.24 -15.62 -20.15
N ASP A 49 -10.28 -16.04 -20.97
CA ASP A 49 -10.52 -17.08 -21.98
C ASP A 49 -9.92 -18.45 -21.58
N PHE A 50 -8.81 -18.46 -20.83
CA PHE A 50 -8.10 -19.70 -20.47
C PHE A 50 -8.35 -20.15 -19.01
N PHE A 51 -8.67 -19.22 -18.11
CA PHE A 51 -8.94 -19.50 -16.69
C PHE A 51 -10.35 -19.08 -16.28
N GLU A 52 -11.35 -19.47 -17.08
CA GLU A 52 -12.75 -19.23 -16.76
C GLU A 52 -13.10 -19.81 -15.36
N VAL A 53 -13.50 -18.94 -14.44
CA VAL A 53 -13.82 -19.31 -13.05
C VAL A 53 -15.22 -19.93 -13.02
N ARG A 54 -15.30 -21.23 -12.76
CA ARG A 54 -16.58 -21.98 -12.72
C ARG A 54 -17.02 -22.30 -11.30
N ALA A 55 -16.09 -22.29 -10.34
CA ALA A 55 -16.36 -22.52 -8.93
C ALA A 55 -15.78 -21.42 -8.03
N VAL A 56 -16.42 -21.21 -6.86
CA VAL A 56 -16.00 -20.22 -5.85
C VAL A 56 -14.54 -20.40 -5.41
N ARG A 57 -14.12 -21.65 -5.20
CA ARG A 57 -12.74 -22.00 -4.81
C ARG A 57 -11.67 -21.61 -5.83
N GLU A 58 -12.07 -21.30 -7.08
CA GLU A 58 -11.15 -20.98 -8.17
C GLU A 58 -10.88 -19.47 -8.29
N ILE A 59 -11.66 -18.63 -7.60
CA ILE A 59 -11.55 -17.16 -7.67
C ILE A 59 -10.14 -16.71 -7.22
N GLU A 60 -9.72 -17.08 -6.01
CA GLU A 60 -8.42 -16.65 -5.47
C GLU A 60 -7.23 -17.23 -6.26
N PRO A 61 -7.19 -18.54 -6.61
CA PRO A 61 -6.16 -19.07 -7.49
C PRO A 61 -6.08 -18.38 -8.86
N ALA A 62 -7.21 -17.99 -9.46
CA ALA A 62 -7.23 -17.26 -10.73
C ALA A 62 -6.55 -15.88 -10.60
N LEU A 63 -6.88 -15.13 -9.54
CA LEU A 63 -6.27 -13.83 -9.27
C LEU A 63 -4.75 -13.95 -8.99
N LYS A 64 -4.32 -14.99 -8.25
CA LYS A 64 -2.89 -15.27 -8.03
C LYS A 64 -2.15 -15.68 -9.32
N LYS A 65 -2.79 -16.46 -10.19
CA LYS A 65 -2.22 -16.81 -11.51
C LYS A 65 -2.00 -15.57 -12.37
N GLN A 66 -2.90 -14.59 -12.35
CA GLN A 66 -2.69 -13.32 -13.06
C GLN A 66 -1.41 -12.60 -12.58
N LEU A 67 -1.15 -12.57 -11.28
CA LEU A 67 0.10 -12.00 -10.72
C LEU A 67 1.34 -12.76 -11.20
N PHE A 68 1.29 -14.09 -11.23
CA PHE A 68 2.41 -14.93 -11.68
C PHE A 68 2.68 -14.77 -13.19
N ILE A 69 1.63 -14.82 -14.01
CA ILE A 69 1.72 -14.71 -15.48
C ILE A 69 2.23 -13.31 -15.86
N SER A 70 1.66 -12.26 -15.26
CA SER A 70 2.08 -10.87 -15.53
C SER A 70 3.54 -10.65 -15.17
N THR A 71 4.00 -11.17 -14.02
CA THR A 71 5.40 -11.06 -13.60
C THR A 71 6.32 -11.80 -14.56
N SER A 72 5.96 -13.02 -14.96
CA SER A 72 6.78 -13.84 -15.88
C SER A 72 6.93 -13.18 -17.25
N LEU A 73 5.82 -12.68 -17.83
CA LEU A 73 5.84 -11.98 -19.11
C LEU A 73 6.60 -10.65 -19.04
N MET A 74 6.50 -9.96 -17.90
CA MET A 74 7.22 -8.72 -17.67
C MET A 74 8.73 -8.96 -17.57
N ILE A 75 9.19 -10.02 -16.91
CA ILE A 75 10.62 -10.39 -16.84
C ILE A 75 11.19 -10.57 -18.26
N ILE A 76 10.47 -11.27 -19.15
CA ILE A 76 10.87 -11.46 -20.55
C ILE A 76 10.96 -10.10 -21.26
N GLY A 77 9.95 -9.24 -21.07
CA GLY A 77 9.94 -7.90 -21.61
C GLY A 77 11.09 -7.02 -21.17
N VAL A 78 11.36 -7.01 -19.87
CA VAL A 78 12.46 -6.27 -19.26
C VAL A 78 13.79 -6.75 -19.82
N ALA A 79 13.97 -8.05 -20.04
CA ALA A 79 15.18 -8.57 -20.69
C ALA A 79 15.33 -8.06 -22.13
N ILE A 80 14.25 -8.06 -22.92
CA ILE A 80 14.25 -7.55 -24.30
C ILE A 80 14.52 -6.03 -24.33
N ILE A 81 13.80 -5.26 -23.52
CA ILE A 81 13.95 -3.80 -23.42
C ILE A 81 15.37 -3.45 -22.96
N SER A 82 15.92 -4.17 -21.99
CA SER A 82 17.29 -3.94 -21.52
C SER A 82 18.34 -4.22 -22.59
N TRP A 83 18.05 -5.09 -23.56
CA TRP A 83 18.97 -5.37 -24.67
C TRP A 83 18.85 -4.34 -25.80
N ILE A 84 17.64 -3.83 -26.07
CA ILE A 84 17.36 -2.92 -27.19
C ILE A 84 17.58 -1.45 -26.81
N ALA A 85 17.14 -1.05 -25.61
CA ALA A 85 17.08 0.35 -25.20
C ALA A 85 18.29 0.82 -24.39
N LEU A 86 19.10 -0.10 -23.84
CA LEU A 86 20.28 0.25 -23.03
C LEU A 86 21.59 -0.04 -23.78
N PRO A 87 22.59 0.87 -23.68
CA PRO A 87 23.94 0.59 -24.16
C PRO A 87 24.61 -0.52 -23.35
N SER A 88 25.58 -1.21 -23.95
CA SER A 88 26.32 -2.34 -23.36
C SER A 88 26.96 -2.00 -22.01
N SER A 89 27.46 -0.77 -21.87
CA SER A 89 27.89 -0.18 -20.60
C SER A 89 27.37 1.25 -20.46
N CYS A 90 27.07 1.62 -19.22
CA CYS A 90 26.53 2.92 -18.82
C CYS A 90 27.26 3.37 -17.56
N ILE A 91 27.46 4.68 -17.41
CA ILE A 91 28.04 5.24 -16.19
C ILE A 91 26.91 5.74 -15.29
N ILE A 92 26.91 5.30 -14.04
CA ILE A 92 25.93 5.65 -13.02
C ILE A 92 26.61 6.42 -11.89
N PHE A 93 25.94 7.46 -11.42
CA PHE A 93 26.38 8.25 -10.28
C PHE A 93 26.25 7.46 -8.96
N ASN A 94 27.34 7.42 -8.19
CA ASN A 94 27.40 6.83 -6.86
C ASN A 94 28.16 7.76 -5.89
N PHE A 95 27.44 8.63 -5.18
CA PHE A 95 27.98 9.51 -4.12
C PHE A 95 29.30 10.22 -4.48
N GLY A 96 29.37 10.81 -5.69
CA GLY A 96 30.56 11.54 -6.17
C GLY A 96 31.51 10.71 -7.03
N ALA A 97 31.38 9.38 -7.04
CA ALA A 97 32.06 8.49 -7.96
C ALA A 97 31.18 8.14 -9.17
N GLN A 98 31.81 7.91 -10.31
CA GLN A 98 31.17 7.43 -11.54
C GLN A 98 31.46 5.93 -11.65
N VAL A 99 30.42 5.09 -11.54
CA VAL A 99 30.55 3.63 -11.58
C VAL A 99 30.08 3.13 -12.94
N GLU A 100 30.91 2.34 -13.61
CA GLU A 100 30.50 1.66 -14.84
C GLU A 100 29.61 0.46 -14.51
N VAL A 101 28.40 0.46 -15.09
CA VAL A 101 27.36 -0.54 -14.90
C VAL A 101 26.98 -1.12 -16.25
N LYS A 102 26.88 -2.44 -16.33
CA LYS A 102 26.49 -3.16 -17.55
C LYS A 102 24.98 -3.27 -17.67
N ASN A 103 24.45 -3.32 -18.88
CA ASN A 103 23.01 -3.46 -19.14
C ASN A 103 22.36 -4.67 -18.43
N TRP A 104 23.03 -5.82 -18.35
CA TRP A 104 22.52 -7.00 -17.67
C TRP A 104 22.37 -6.81 -16.15
N GLN A 105 23.20 -5.97 -15.54
CA GLN A 105 23.12 -5.65 -14.10
C GLN A 105 21.87 -4.81 -13.81
N LEU A 106 21.54 -3.87 -14.71
CA LEU A 106 20.30 -3.09 -14.63
C LEU A 106 19.07 -3.98 -14.84
N CYS A 107 19.11 -4.89 -15.81
CA CYS A 107 18.07 -5.88 -16.03
C CYS A 107 17.81 -6.71 -14.76
N LEU A 108 18.88 -7.21 -14.11
CA LEU A 108 18.75 -7.95 -12.85
C LEU A 108 18.14 -7.11 -11.73
N CYS A 109 18.48 -5.82 -11.61
CA CYS A 109 17.86 -4.95 -10.60
C CYS A 109 16.34 -4.86 -10.78
N VAL A 110 15.87 -4.66 -12.02
CA VAL A 110 14.42 -4.66 -12.33
C VAL A 110 13.79 -6.01 -12.02
N CYS A 111 14.43 -7.11 -12.44
CA CYS A 111 13.94 -8.46 -12.24
C CYS A 111 13.86 -8.83 -10.75
N VAL A 112 14.84 -8.43 -9.94
CA VAL A 112 14.80 -8.62 -8.48
C VAL A 112 13.61 -7.87 -7.88
N GLY A 113 13.34 -6.64 -8.29
CA GLY A 113 12.15 -5.91 -7.82
C GLY A 113 10.82 -6.53 -8.26
N LEU A 114 10.76 -7.09 -9.48
CA LEU A 114 9.63 -7.87 -9.98
C LEU A 114 9.38 -9.13 -9.13
N TRP A 115 10.44 -9.88 -8.86
CA TRP A 115 10.40 -11.08 -8.03
C TRP A 115 10.06 -10.76 -6.58
N ASP A 116 10.64 -9.71 -6.00
CA ASP A 116 10.35 -9.25 -4.65
C ASP A 116 8.87 -8.87 -4.51
N GLY A 117 8.32 -8.16 -5.50
CA GLY A 117 6.89 -7.91 -5.57
C GLY A 117 6.05 -9.19 -5.60
N LEU A 118 6.42 -10.17 -6.43
CA LEU A 118 5.72 -11.46 -6.49
C LEU A 118 5.82 -12.20 -5.13
N CYS A 119 7.00 -12.22 -4.52
CA CYS A 119 7.25 -12.78 -3.20
C CYS A 119 6.42 -12.10 -2.12
N ILE A 120 6.26 -10.78 -2.12
CA ILE A 120 5.36 -10.05 -1.20
C ILE A 120 3.91 -10.52 -1.38
N GLY A 121 3.47 -10.75 -2.63
CA GLY A 121 2.14 -11.28 -2.92
C GLY A 121 1.90 -12.72 -2.46
N PHE A 122 2.95 -13.55 -2.38
CA PHE A 122 2.86 -14.97 -1.96
C PHE A 122 3.23 -15.20 -0.49
N VAL A 123 4.13 -14.38 0.04
CA VAL A 123 4.82 -14.52 1.32
C VAL A 123 4.96 -13.13 1.90
N THR A 124 3.89 -12.62 2.52
CA THR A 124 3.85 -11.30 3.15
C THR A 124 4.81 -11.11 4.35
N GLU A 125 5.96 -11.81 4.40
CA GLU A 125 6.96 -11.60 5.46
C GLU A 125 8.41 -12.04 5.21
N TYR A 126 8.73 -12.97 4.31
CA TYR A 126 9.96 -13.76 4.51
C TYR A 126 11.18 -13.41 3.63
N PHE A 127 11.07 -12.62 2.56
CA PHE A 127 12.21 -12.39 1.67
C PHE A 127 12.27 -10.98 1.13
N THR A 128 12.97 -10.09 1.83
CA THR A 128 13.41 -8.80 1.25
C THR A 128 14.86 -8.55 1.63
N SER A 129 15.78 -9.29 0.99
CA SER A 129 17.22 -9.03 1.10
C SER A 129 17.62 -7.97 0.08
N ASN A 130 17.51 -6.70 0.48
CA ASN A 130 17.79 -5.52 -0.36
C ASN A 130 19.28 -5.28 -0.67
N SER A 131 20.18 -6.14 -0.18
CA SER A 131 21.64 -5.98 -0.36
C SER A 131 22.11 -6.24 -1.81
N PHE A 132 21.33 -6.95 -2.62
CA PHE A 132 21.72 -7.34 -3.99
C PHE A 132 21.62 -6.19 -5.01
N SER A 133 20.50 -5.46 -5.07
CA SER A 133 20.29 -4.41 -6.08
C SER A 133 21.18 -3.17 -5.88
N PHE A 134 21.46 -2.81 -4.62
CA PHE A 134 22.39 -1.72 -4.30
C PHE A 134 23.82 -2.02 -4.79
N SER A 135 24.26 -3.29 -4.67
CA SER A 135 25.60 -3.71 -5.06
C SER A 135 25.87 -3.59 -6.58
N PHE A 136 24.82 -3.63 -7.40
CA PHE A 136 24.96 -3.60 -8.86
C PHE A 136 24.88 -2.20 -9.48
N ALA A 137 24.04 -1.31 -8.94
CA ALA A 137 23.80 0.01 -9.55
C ALA A 137 23.50 1.12 -8.53
N ALA A 138 24.01 0.98 -7.29
CA ALA A 138 23.84 1.96 -6.21
C ALA A 138 22.36 2.36 -6.02
N MET A 139 22.08 3.65 -5.84
CA MET A 139 20.72 4.18 -5.65
C MET A 139 19.84 4.08 -6.91
N TYR A 140 20.45 4.12 -8.09
CA TYR A 140 19.73 3.95 -9.35
C TYR A 140 19.19 2.52 -9.49
N GLY A 141 19.97 1.52 -9.08
CA GLY A 141 19.53 0.12 -9.03
C GLY A 141 18.31 -0.09 -8.13
N ILE A 142 18.29 0.57 -6.97
CA ILE A 142 17.15 0.53 -6.04
C ILE A 142 15.92 1.21 -6.65
N ALA A 143 16.08 2.39 -7.26
CA ALA A 143 14.99 3.09 -7.93
C ALA A 143 14.38 2.26 -9.08
N VAL A 144 15.24 1.64 -9.89
CA VAL A 144 14.85 0.80 -11.02
C VAL A 144 14.24 -0.52 -10.55
N ALA A 145 14.68 -1.08 -9.42
CA ALA A 145 14.01 -2.20 -8.77
C ALA A 145 12.59 -1.83 -8.31
N ALA A 146 12.38 -0.62 -7.77
CA ALA A 146 11.04 -0.15 -7.43
C ALA A 146 10.13 0.01 -8.66
N ILE A 147 10.67 0.51 -9.79
CA ILE A 147 9.96 0.54 -11.07
C ILE A 147 9.64 -0.88 -11.53
N GLY A 148 10.56 -1.83 -11.39
CA GLY A 148 10.30 -3.26 -11.63
C GLY A 148 9.14 -3.77 -10.78
N MET A 149 9.17 -3.49 -9.48
CA MET A 149 8.09 -3.84 -8.57
C MET A 149 6.76 -3.21 -9.00
N LEU A 150 6.71 -2.05 -9.65
CA LEU A 150 5.47 -1.41 -10.13
C LEU A 150 5.17 -1.63 -11.63
N SER A 151 6.03 -2.33 -12.37
CA SER A 151 5.90 -2.46 -13.82
C SER A 151 4.61 -3.18 -14.28
N THR A 152 4.02 -4.03 -13.44
CA THR A 152 2.72 -4.67 -13.68
C THR A 152 1.57 -3.98 -12.91
N ILE A 153 1.67 -2.67 -12.65
CA ILE A 153 0.67 -1.90 -11.89
C ILE A 153 -0.76 -2.02 -12.44
N ALA A 154 -0.93 -2.10 -13.76
CA ALA A 154 -2.26 -2.21 -14.37
C ALA A 154 -2.99 -3.50 -13.94
N THR A 155 -2.32 -4.65 -14.03
CA THR A 155 -2.86 -5.93 -13.54
C THR A 155 -3.12 -5.88 -12.04
N ARG A 156 -2.22 -5.28 -11.26
CA ARG A 156 -2.37 -5.19 -9.79
C ARG A 156 -3.53 -4.31 -9.37
N LEU A 157 -3.68 -3.14 -9.99
CA LEU A 157 -4.82 -2.25 -9.73
C LEU A 157 -6.14 -2.89 -10.14
N ALA A 158 -6.18 -3.65 -11.23
CA ALA A 158 -7.38 -4.38 -11.62
C ALA A 158 -7.81 -5.41 -10.55
N ILE A 159 -6.84 -6.16 -10.02
CA ILE A 159 -7.05 -7.18 -8.97
C ILE A 159 -7.41 -6.54 -7.62
N ASP A 160 -6.87 -5.37 -7.30
CA ASP A 160 -7.20 -4.60 -6.10
C ASP A 160 -8.60 -3.96 -6.21
N ALA A 161 -8.90 -3.29 -7.33
CA ALA A 161 -10.20 -2.66 -7.61
C ALA A 161 -11.35 -3.67 -7.68
N TYR A 162 -11.08 -4.92 -8.04
CA TYR A 162 -12.04 -6.02 -7.97
C TYR A 162 -12.66 -6.17 -6.56
N GLY A 163 -11.88 -5.94 -5.49
CA GLY A 163 -12.36 -6.07 -4.11
C GLY A 163 -13.52 -5.13 -3.78
N PRO A 164 -13.34 -3.80 -3.82
CA PRO A 164 -14.41 -2.84 -3.57
C PRO A 164 -15.63 -2.99 -4.50
N ILE A 165 -15.42 -3.38 -5.76
CA ILE A 165 -16.53 -3.65 -6.68
C ILE A 165 -17.36 -4.84 -6.19
N SER A 166 -16.71 -5.93 -5.77
CA SER A 166 -17.40 -7.12 -5.25
C SER A 166 -18.11 -6.86 -3.91
N ASP A 167 -17.56 -6.01 -3.06
CA ASP A 167 -18.18 -5.61 -1.80
C ASP A 167 -19.45 -4.78 -2.01
N ASN A 168 -19.40 -3.81 -2.94
CA ASN A 168 -20.56 -3.02 -3.33
C ASN A 168 -21.64 -3.90 -3.99
N ALA A 169 -21.26 -4.85 -4.85
CA ALA A 169 -22.20 -5.78 -5.46
C ALA A 169 -22.95 -6.60 -4.40
N GLY A 170 -22.23 -7.06 -3.36
CA GLY A 170 -22.85 -7.75 -2.23
C GLY A 170 -23.81 -6.85 -1.44
N SER A 171 -23.41 -5.61 -1.16
CA SER A 171 -24.25 -4.66 -0.42
C SER A 171 -25.52 -4.30 -1.18
N ILE A 172 -25.43 -4.12 -2.50
CA ILE A 172 -26.59 -3.89 -3.37
C ILE A 172 -27.51 -5.11 -3.37
N ALA A 173 -26.97 -6.32 -3.45
CA ALA A 173 -27.77 -7.54 -3.42
C ALA A 173 -28.57 -7.68 -2.11
N GLU A 174 -27.97 -7.32 -0.97
CA GLU A 174 -28.63 -7.28 0.34
C GLU A 174 -29.73 -6.22 0.39
N MET A 175 -29.42 -4.98 -0.01
CA MET A 175 -30.38 -3.87 -0.01
C MET A 175 -31.57 -4.11 -0.96
N ALA A 176 -31.33 -4.78 -2.09
CA ALA A 176 -32.36 -5.18 -3.04
C ALA A 176 -33.12 -6.46 -2.65
N ARG A 177 -32.84 -7.04 -1.48
CA ARG A 177 -33.45 -8.30 -0.97
C ARG A 177 -33.38 -9.44 -2.00
N MET A 178 -32.26 -9.54 -2.71
CA MET A 178 -32.04 -10.62 -3.67
C MET A 178 -31.90 -11.98 -2.95
N SER A 179 -31.97 -13.07 -3.70
CA SER A 179 -31.89 -14.41 -3.11
C SER A 179 -30.57 -14.65 -2.36
N ILE A 180 -30.63 -15.47 -1.31
CA ILE A 180 -29.47 -15.85 -0.49
C ILE A 180 -28.31 -16.39 -1.34
N ARG A 181 -28.64 -17.11 -2.43
CA ARG A 181 -27.65 -17.65 -3.37
C ARG A 181 -26.83 -16.57 -4.09
N ILE A 182 -27.42 -15.40 -4.35
CA ILE A 182 -26.67 -14.24 -4.90
C ILE A 182 -25.73 -13.70 -3.83
N ARG A 183 -26.22 -13.57 -2.59
CA ARG A 183 -25.41 -13.10 -1.46
C ARG A 183 -24.21 -14.00 -1.21
N GLU A 184 -24.40 -15.32 -1.13
CA GLU A 184 -23.32 -16.31 -0.99
C GLU A 184 -22.24 -16.15 -2.05
N ARG A 185 -22.64 -15.98 -3.33
CA ARG A 185 -21.69 -15.74 -4.43
C ARG A 185 -20.92 -14.42 -4.24
N THR A 186 -21.60 -13.33 -3.89
CA THR A 186 -20.94 -12.04 -3.65
C THR A 186 -20.03 -12.06 -2.43
N THR A 187 -20.39 -12.79 -1.36
CA THR A 187 -19.56 -12.96 -0.16
C THR A 187 -18.27 -13.70 -0.48
N ALA A 188 -18.35 -14.74 -1.32
CA ALA A 188 -17.18 -15.45 -1.83
C ALA A 188 -16.25 -14.54 -2.66
N LEU A 189 -16.82 -13.75 -3.58
CA LEU A 189 -16.05 -12.78 -4.37
C LEU A 189 -15.36 -11.74 -3.47
N ASN A 190 -16.08 -11.21 -2.47
CA ASN A 190 -15.60 -10.23 -1.52
C ASN A 190 -14.52 -10.80 -0.58
N ALA A 191 -14.58 -12.07 -0.21
CA ALA A 191 -13.52 -12.72 0.57
C ALA A 191 -12.19 -12.74 -0.22
N ALA A 192 -12.24 -13.09 -1.51
CA ALA A 192 -11.07 -13.00 -2.38
C ALA A 192 -10.59 -11.54 -2.54
N GLY A 193 -11.53 -10.60 -2.67
CA GLY A 193 -11.27 -9.16 -2.74
C GLY A 193 -10.49 -8.58 -1.55
N ASN A 194 -10.76 -9.07 -0.34
CA ASN A 194 -9.98 -8.67 0.85
C ASN A 194 -8.52 -9.10 0.76
N THR A 195 -8.29 -10.33 0.27
CA THR A 195 -6.93 -10.86 0.09
C THR A 195 -6.18 -10.06 -0.96
N THR A 196 -6.84 -9.69 -2.06
CA THR A 196 -6.22 -8.88 -3.10
C THR A 196 -5.93 -7.45 -2.64
N ALA A 197 -6.80 -6.87 -1.83
CA ALA A 197 -6.55 -5.57 -1.21
C ALA A 197 -5.33 -5.60 -0.26
N ALA A 198 -5.17 -6.68 0.52
CA ALA A 198 -3.98 -6.85 1.36
C ALA A 198 -2.70 -6.99 0.53
N ILE A 199 -2.75 -7.76 -0.57
CA ILE A 199 -1.64 -7.89 -1.53
C ILE A 199 -1.30 -6.52 -2.13
N GLY A 200 -2.29 -5.76 -2.61
CA GLY A 200 -2.11 -4.41 -3.18
C GLY A 200 -1.46 -3.42 -2.20
N LYS A 201 -1.87 -3.46 -0.93
CA LYS A 201 -1.20 -2.69 0.15
C LYS A 201 0.25 -3.12 0.34
N GLY A 202 0.53 -4.43 0.35
CA GLY A 202 1.90 -4.96 0.43
C GLY A 202 2.81 -4.43 -0.68
N PHE A 203 2.33 -4.43 -1.94
CA PHE A 203 3.06 -3.87 -3.08
C PHE A 203 3.32 -2.36 -2.93
N THR A 204 2.31 -1.61 -2.47
CA THR A 204 2.43 -0.16 -2.27
C THR A 204 3.45 0.16 -1.19
N ILE A 205 3.44 -0.60 -0.09
CA ILE A 205 4.39 -0.49 1.03
C ILE A 205 5.81 -0.85 0.57
N GLY A 206 5.99 -2.00 -0.08
CA GLY A 206 7.31 -2.46 -0.55
C GLY A 206 7.94 -1.51 -1.56
N SER A 207 7.15 -1.05 -2.54
CA SER A 207 7.64 -0.10 -3.55
C SER A 207 7.93 1.28 -2.95
N ALA A 208 7.10 1.76 -2.02
CA ALA A 208 7.36 3.00 -1.29
C ALA A 208 8.68 2.93 -0.49
N ALA A 209 8.99 1.79 0.12
CA ALA A 209 10.26 1.59 0.83
C ALA A 209 11.47 1.74 -0.11
N LEU A 210 11.44 1.05 -1.25
CA LEU A 210 12.51 1.08 -2.25
C LEU A 210 12.68 2.49 -2.85
N VAL A 211 11.59 3.14 -3.27
CA VAL A 211 11.64 4.51 -3.80
C VAL A 211 12.17 5.47 -2.76
N SER A 212 11.76 5.35 -1.50
CA SER A 212 12.20 6.25 -0.43
C SER A 212 13.69 6.09 -0.12
N LEU A 213 14.22 4.88 -0.16
CA LEU A 213 15.66 4.63 -0.04
C LEU A 213 16.44 5.27 -1.20
N ALA A 214 15.95 5.14 -2.43
CA ALA A 214 16.58 5.78 -3.59
C ALA A 214 16.52 7.32 -3.52
N LEU A 215 15.38 7.89 -3.10
CA LEU A 215 15.20 9.32 -2.90
C LEU A 215 16.07 9.86 -1.76
N LEU A 216 16.28 9.07 -0.70
CA LEU A 216 17.21 9.40 0.37
C LEU A 216 18.64 9.57 -0.17
N GLY A 217 19.15 8.61 -0.93
CA GLY A 217 20.49 8.72 -1.51
C GLY A 217 20.62 9.90 -2.47
N ALA A 218 19.58 10.15 -3.27
CA ALA A 218 19.51 11.34 -4.13
C ALA A 218 19.50 12.64 -3.32
N PHE A 219 18.77 12.68 -2.20
CA PHE A 219 18.71 13.82 -1.28
C PHE A 219 20.07 14.10 -0.64
N VAL A 220 20.75 13.08 -0.09
CA VAL A 220 22.08 13.20 0.54
C VAL A 220 23.08 13.82 -0.44
N SER A 221 23.10 13.31 -1.68
CA SER A 221 23.93 13.86 -2.75
C SER A 221 23.55 15.31 -3.08
N ARG A 222 22.26 15.61 -3.24
CA ARG A 222 21.79 16.95 -3.60
C ARG A 222 22.04 18.00 -2.51
N ALA A 223 21.96 17.58 -1.25
CA ALA A 223 22.21 18.39 -0.07
C ALA A 223 23.71 18.61 0.20
N GLY A 224 24.60 17.95 -0.55
CA GLY A 224 26.05 18.06 -0.37
C GLY A 224 26.57 17.37 0.90
N ILE A 225 25.85 16.37 1.40
CA ILE A 225 26.24 15.60 2.59
C ILE A 225 27.23 14.51 2.12
N LEU A 226 28.45 14.52 2.67
CA LEU A 226 29.51 13.57 2.29
C LEU A 226 29.29 12.18 2.90
N VAL A 227 28.94 12.14 4.18
CA VAL A 227 28.70 10.90 4.94
C VAL A 227 27.55 11.16 5.91
N VAL A 228 26.57 10.24 5.93
CA VAL A 228 25.54 10.22 6.98
C VAL A 228 26.04 9.33 8.10
N ASP A 229 26.63 9.94 9.13
CA ASP A 229 27.11 9.22 10.30
C ASP A 229 25.99 9.10 11.35
N VAL A 230 25.55 7.87 11.57
CA VAL A 230 24.48 7.51 12.52
C VAL A 230 24.84 7.86 13.95
N LEU A 231 26.13 7.95 14.30
CA LEU A 231 26.57 8.25 15.66
C LEU A 231 26.62 9.76 15.96
N THR A 232 26.29 10.62 14.99
CA THR A 232 26.25 12.05 15.22
C THR A 232 24.95 12.48 15.93
N PRO A 233 25.01 13.41 16.91
CA PRO A 233 23.83 13.80 17.69
C PRO A 233 22.64 14.26 16.84
N LYS A 234 22.89 15.02 15.77
CA LYS A 234 21.86 15.50 14.85
C LYS A 234 21.13 14.33 14.16
N VAL A 235 21.89 13.31 13.75
CA VAL A 235 21.32 12.14 13.08
C VAL A 235 20.55 11.25 14.05
N ILE A 236 21.08 11.02 15.26
CA ILE A 236 20.38 10.25 16.30
C ILE A 236 19.05 10.89 16.69
N ILE A 237 19.03 12.20 16.94
CA ILE A 237 17.79 12.92 17.29
C ILE A 237 16.79 12.84 16.14
N GLY A 238 17.25 13.03 14.90
CA GLY A 238 16.44 12.86 13.70
C GLY A 238 15.85 11.45 13.58
N LEU A 239 16.59 10.41 14.01
CA LEU A 239 16.16 9.01 13.93
C LEU A 239 15.10 8.69 14.97
N LEU A 240 15.31 9.13 16.21
CA LEU A 240 14.37 8.91 17.30
C LEU A 240 13.04 9.64 17.05
N VAL A 241 13.11 10.94 16.75
CA VAL A 241 11.90 11.74 16.47
C VAL A 241 11.23 11.27 15.19
N GLY A 242 12.03 10.98 14.18
CA GLY A 242 11.58 10.48 12.89
C GLY A 242 10.78 9.17 13.02
N ALA A 243 11.27 8.19 13.80
CA ALA A 243 10.61 6.91 14.04
C ALA A 243 9.26 7.02 14.75
N MET A 244 9.01 8.13 15.47
CA MET A 244 7.72 8.40 16.12
C MET A 244 6.65 8.90 15.14
N PHE A 245 6.99 9.51 14.00
CA PHE A 245 6.00 10.11 13.10
C PHE A 245 4.93 9.14 12.58
N PRO A 246 5.24 7.90 12.14
CA PRO A 246 4.22 6.94 11.72
C PRO A 246 3.24 6.60 12.83
N TYR A 247 3.72 6.48 14.08
CA TYR A 247 2.87 6.25 15.25
C TYR A 247 2.00 7.46 15.55
N TRP A 248 2.55 8.67 15.43
CA TRP A 248 1.79 9.90 15.61
C TRP A 248 0.72 10.06 14.52
N PHE A 249 1.07 9.80 13.26
CA PHE A 249 0.14 9.77 12.14
C PHE A 249 -0.98 8.76 12.38
N LEU A 250 -0.62 7.53 12.76
CA LEU A 250 -1.58 6.46 13.04
C LEU A 250 -2.51 6.83 14.20
N ALA A 251 -1.97 7.39 15.29
CA ALA A 251 -2.77 7.81 16.44
C ALA A 251 -3.81 8.88 16.06
N MET A 252 -3.44 9.86 15.23
CA MET A 252 -4.39 10.87 14.74
C MET A 252 -5.46 10.22 13.86
N ALA A 253 -5.06 9.42 12.87
CA ALA A 253 -5.99 8.78 11.94
C ALA A 253 -7.00 7.88 12.69
N LEU A 254 -6.52 7.03 13.59
CA LEU A 254 -7.37 6.14 14.37
C LEU A 254 -8.31 6.90 15.32
N ARG A 255 -7.83 7.96 15.97
CA ARG A 255 -8.67 8.82 16.82
C ARG A 255 -9.79 9.47 16.01
N SER A 256 -9.48 9.99 14.82
CA SER A 256 -10.45 10.65 13.95
C SER A 256 -11.52 9.68 13.45
N VAL A 257 -11.13 8.48 13.00
CA VAL A 257 -12.07 7.43 12.58
C VAL A 257 -12.96 7.02 13.75
N GLY A 258 -12.40 6.76 14.92
CA GLY A 258 -13.21 6.29 16.04
C GLY A 258 -14.15 7.36 16.62
N SER A 259 -13.78 8.65 16.59
CA SER A 259 -14.70 9.74 16.94
C SER A 259 -15.87 9.84 15.96
N ALA A 260 -15.61 9.71 14.64
CA ALA A 260 -16.65 9.71 13.63
C ALA A 260 -17.55 8.46 13.75
N ALA A 261 -16.97 7.30 14.05
CA ALA A 261 -17.69 6.05 14.24
C ALA A 261 -18.62 6.10 15.46
N LEU A 262 -18.20 6.71 16.58
CA LEU A 262 -19.06 6.91 17.74
C LEU A 262 -20.30 7.76 17.40
N LYS A 263 -20.11 8.87 16.68
CA LYS A 263 -21.22 9.71 16.20
C LYS A 263 -22.16 8.93 15.26
N MET A 264 -21.61 8.10 14.38
CA MET A 264 -22.38 7.24 13.50
C MET A 264 -23.23 6.24 14.30
N VAL A 265 -22.66 5.60 15.33
CA VAL A 265 -23.38 4.66 16.21
C VAL A 265 -24.50 5.36 16.98
N GLU A 266 -24.23 6.55 17.53
CA GLU A 266 -25.24 7.34 18.23
C GLU A 266 -26.40 7.74 17.31
N GLU A 267 -26.09 8.15 16.08
CA GLU A 267 -27.10 8.52 15.08
C GLU A 267 -27.94 7.32 14.63
N VAL A 268 -27.31 6.19 14.31
CA VAL A 268 -28.03 4.96 13.94
C VAL A 268 -28.92 4.50 15.10
N ARG A 269 -28.43 4.55 16.35
CA ARG A 269 -29.25 4.25 17.54
C ARG A 269 -30.40 5.23 17.72
N ARG A 270 -30.19 6.52 17.42
CA ARG A 270 -31.24 7.55 17.47
C ARG A 270 -32.33 7.23 16.45
N GLN A 271 -31.97 6.91 15.20
CA GLN A 271 -32.93 6.57 14.15
C GLN A 271 -33.76 5.34 14.52
N PHE A 272 -33.12 4.26 15.01
CA PHE A 272 -33.84 3.05 15.44
C PHE A 272 -34.80 3.29 16.61
N LYS A 273 -34.51 4.25 17.51
CA LYS A 273 -35.39 4.58 18.63
C LYS A 273 -36.50 5.58 18.26
N ALA A 274 -36.20 6.52 17.38
CA ALA A 274 -37.06 7.68 17.12
C ALA A 274 -37.98 7.51 15.90
N ILE A 275 -37.61 6.70 14.91
CA ILE A 275 -38.39 6.50 13.67
C ILE A 275 -39.26 5.25 13.83
N PRO A 276 -40.59 5.39 14.00
CA PRO A 276 -41.48 4.24 14.10
C PRO A 276 -41.53 3.45 12.79
N GLY A 277 -41.52 2.12 12.85
CA GLY A 277 -41.57 1.27 11.66
C GLY A 277 -40.21 1.01 11.01
N LEU A 278 -39.11 1.55 11.54
CA LEU A 278 -37.77 1.37 10.95
C LEU A 278 -37.20 -0.03 11.20
N MET A 279 -37.32 -0.55 12.42
CA MET A 279 -36.88 -1.92 12.75
C MET A 279 -37.72 -2.98 12.04
N GLU A 280 -38.99 -2.68 11.81
CA GLU A 280 -39.95 -3.51 11.10
C GLU A 280 -39.74 -3.46 9.57
N GLY A 281 -38.90 -2.54 9.08
CA GLY A 281 -38.59 -2.38 7.66
C GLY A 281 -39.71 -1.76 6.83
N VAL A 282 -40.61 -1.00 7.48
CA VAL A 282 -41.75 -0.28 6.87
C VAL A 282 -41.39 1.17 6.58
N ALA A 283 -40.60 1.80 7.47
CA ALA A 283 -40.09 3.15 7.29
C ALA A 283 -38.69 3.17 6.66
N MET A 284 -38.39 4.21 5.88
CA MET A 284 -37.07 4.41 5.29
C MET A 284 -36.15 5.11 6.29
N PRO A 285 -34.88 4.67 6.45
CA PRO A 285 -33.90 5.37 7.28
C PRO A 285 -33.45 6.69 6.63
N ASP A 286 -32.90 7.58 7.45
CA ASP A 286 -32.27 8.81 6.99
C ASP A 286 -30.79 8.54 6.68
N TYR A 287 -30.50 8.31 5.40
CA TYR A 287 -29.15 8.10 4.91
C TYR A 287 -28.32 9.39 4.87
N GLU A 288 -28.95 10.55 4.67
CA GLU A 288 -28.28 11.83 4.46
C GLU A 288 -27.51 12.25 5.73
N THR A 289 -28.11 12.08 6.90
CA THR A 289 -27.45 12.40 8.16
C THR A 289 -26.19 11.54 8.39
N CYS A 290 -26.24 10.25 8.07
CA CYS A 290 -25.06 9.36 8.14
C CYS A 290 -23.96 9.79 7.16
N VAL A 291 -24.33 10.12 5.92
CA VAL A 291 -23.39 10.65 4.91
C VAL A 291 -22.76 11.96 5.39
N LYS A 292 -23.55 12.86 5.98
CA LYS A 292 -23.07 14.14 6.50
C LYS A 292 -22.07 13.96 7.65
N ILE A 293 -22.33 13.07 8.60
CA ILE A 293 -21.40 12.78 9.72
C ILE A 293 -20.03 12.34 9.20
N SER A 294 -20.01 11.40 8.25
CA SER A 294 -18.75 10.90 7.68
C SER A 294 -18.05 11.95 6.79
N THR A 295 -18.81 12.76 6.06
CA THR A 295 -18.28 13.85 5.23
C THR A 295 -17.65 14.96 6.06
N ASP A 296 -18.37 15.49 7.06
CA ASP A 296 -17.88 16.55 7.92
C ASP A 296 -16.64 16.12 8.70
N ALA A 297 -16.64 14.88 9.20
CA ALA A 297 -15.49 14.32 9.90
C ALA A 297 -14.28 14.13 8.98
N SER A 298 -14.45 13.51 7.81
CA SER A 298 -13.33 13.22 6.90
C SER A 298 -12.65 14.49 6.39
N ILE A 299 -13.42 15.52 6.01
CA ILE A 299 -12.85 16.79 5.52
C ILE A 299 -12.09 17.53 6.61
N LYS A 300 -12.66 17.60 7.82
CA LYS A 300 -12.04 18.31 8.94
C LYS A 300 -10.78 17.59 9.45
N GLU A 301 -10.87 16.28 9.61
CA GLU A 301 -9.83 15.50 10.29
C GLU A 301 -8.63 15.18 9.38
N MET A 302 -8.77 15.19 8.04
CA MET A 302 -7.63 14.93 7.14
C MET A 302 -6.54 16.02 7.19
N ILE A 303 -6.90 17.24 7.62
CA ILE A 303 -6.01 18.42 7.57
C ILE A 303 -4.78 18.20 8.44
N PHE A 304 -4.95 17.71 9.67
CA PHE A 304 -3.84 17.57 10.62
C PHE A 304 -2.82 16.49 10.21
N PRO A 305 -3.22 15.25 9.86
CA PRO A 305 -2.28 14.25 9.34
C PRO A 305 -1.59 14.70 8.05
N GLY A 306 -2.30 15.39 7.16
CA GLY A 306 -1.71 15.95 5.93
C GLY A 306 -0.68 17.05 6.23
N ALA A 307 -1.00 17.96 7.13
CA ALA A 307 -0.09 19.02 7.57
C ALA A 307 1.16 18.43 8.25
N LEU A 308 1.02 17.38 9.07
CA LEU A 308 2.16 16.68 9.69
C LEU A 308 3.14 16.20 8.62
N VAL A 309 2.67 15.48 7.60
CA VAL A 309 3.53 14.94 6.54
C VAL A 309 4.17 16.04 5.70
N MET A 310 3.42 17.07 5.33
CA MET A 310 3.91 18.15 4.45
C MET A 310 4.84 19.14 5.16
N LEU A 311 4.54 19.50 6.41
CA LEU A 311 5.33 20.49 7.15
C LEU A 311 6.58 19.90 7.79
N THR A 312 6.61 18.60 8.09
CA THR A 312 7.77 17.97 8.76
C THR A 312 9.07 18.19 8.00
N PRO A 313 9.18 17.91 6.68
CA PRO A 313 10.41 18.15 5.94
C PRO A 313 10.83 19.63 5.93
N LEU A 314 9.87 20.55 5.89
CA LEU A 314 10.12 21.99 5.89
C LEU A 314 10.64 22.47 7.25
N ILE A 315 9.96 22.11 8.33
CA ILE A 315 10.32 22.50 9.69
C ILE A 315 11.68 21.90 10.06
N VAL A 316 11.87 20.59 9.84
CA VAL A 316 13.14 19.92 10.16
C VAL A 316 14.27 20.47 9.30
N GLY A 317 14.04 20.67 8.00
CA GLY A 317 15.04 21.23 7.09
C GLY A 317 15.47 22.66 7.43
N ILE A 318 14.52 23.55 7.76
CA ILE A 318 14.79 24.96 8.05
C ILE A 318 15.44 25.14 9.43
N PHE A 319 14.94 24.47 10.47
CA PHE A 319 15.38 24.71 11.85
C PHE A 319 16.52 23.80 12.32
N PHE A 320 16.59 22.56 11.82
CA PHE A 320 17.55 21.55 12.29
C PHE A 320 18.58 21.14 11.22
N GLY A 321 18.44 21.66 10.00
CA GLY A 321 19.36 21.45 8.89
C GLY A 321 19.17 20.13 8.14
N VAL A 322 19.89 20.01 7.02
CA VAL A 322 19.77 18.87 6.09
C VAL A 322 20.30 17.55 6.65
N GLU A 323 21.24 17.60 7.59
CA GLU A 323 21.77 16.42 8.28
C GLU A 323 20.67 15.76 9.13
N THR A 324 19.90 16.55 9.89
CA THR A 324 18.76 16.05 10.67
C THR A 324 17.60 15.61 9.76
N LEU A 325 17.40 16.30 8.63
CA LEU A 325 16.37 15.96 7.64
C LEU A 325 16.69 14.69 6.83
N SER A 326 17.96 14.32 6.69
CA SER A 326 18.34 13.06 6.03
C SER A 326 17.79 11.81 6.76
N VAL A 327 17.29 11.98 7.99
CA VAL A 327 16.88 10.87 8.85
C VAL A 327 15.39 10.50 8.77
N PRO A 328 14.42 11.43 8.65
CA PRO A 328 13.04 11.09 8.29
C PRO A 328 12.91 10.18 7.04
N ALA A 329 13.82 10.33 6.07
CA ALA A 329 13.87 9.45 4.90
C ALA A 329 14.49 8.06 5.19
N ILE A 330 15.35 7.93 6.20
CA ILE A 330 15.83 6.64 6.75
C ILE A 330 14.67 5.89 7.44
N ILE A 331 13.72 6.60 8.05
CA ILE A 331 12.58 5.98 8.73
C ILE A 331 11.51 5.46 7.77
N ILE A 332 11.31 6.05 6.60
CA ILE A 332 10.46 5.41 5.58
C ILE A 332 11.07 4.05 5.17
N VAL A 333 12.39 3.90 5.26
CA VAL A 333 13.03 2.59 5.08
C VAL A 333 12.86 1.71 6.32
N PHE A 334 12.98 2.24 7.54
CA PHE A 334 12.88 1.46 8.79
C PHE A 334 11.45 1.01 9.15
N VAL A 335 10.44 1.80 8.79
CA VAL A 335 9.01 1.54 9.08
C VAL A 335 8.42 0.54 8.07
N PHE A 336 9.00 0.48 6.87
CA PHE A 336 8.54 -0.37 5.79
C PHE A 336 9.45 -1.58 5.56
N SER A 337 10.75 -1.48 5.84
CA SER A 337 11.76 -2.50 5.61
C SER A 337 12.46 -2.85 6.92
N ARG A 338 12.21 -4.07 7.38
CA ARG A 338 13.02 -4.79 8.36
C ARG A 338 14.49 -4.72 7.96
N ILE A 339 15.34 -4.11 8.78
CA ILE A 339 16.80 -4.29 8.72
C ILE A 339 17.26 -4.65 10.14
N GLY A 340 17.12 -5.93 10.52
CA GLY A 340 17.53 -6.45 11.85
C GLY A 340 16.81 -7.73 12.29
N THR A 341 17.51 -8.59 13.05
CA THR A 341 17.30 -10.02 13.31
C THR A 341 16.09 -10.44 14.18
N ASP A 342 15.51 -11.60 13.83
CA ASP A 342 14.85 -12.66 14.65
C ASP A 342 13.80 -12.39 15.74
N TYR A 343 13.52 -11.15 16.15
CA TYR A 343 12.51 -10.89 17.18
C TYR A 343 11.33 -10.06 16.67
N GLY A 344 10.32 -10.76 16.13
CA GLY A 344 8.88 -10.42 16.21
C GLY A 344 8.30 -9.12 15.62
N ASP A 345 9.04 -8.02 15.55
CA ASP A 345 8.46 -6.71 15.20
C ASP A 345 8.49 -6.45 13.68
N LYS A 346 7.32 -6.63 13.06
CA LYS A 346 7.05 -6.24 11.67
C LYS A 346 6.68 -4.76 11.63
N GLY A 347 7.14 -4.06 10.59
CA GLY A 347 6.82 -2.64 10.37
C GLY A 347 5.31 -2.35 10.46
N ILE A 348 4.94 -1.22 11.09
CA ILE A 348 3.56 -0.90 11.50
C ILE A 348 2.55 -0.93 10.35
N ALA A 349 2.99 -0.58 9.13
CA ALA A 349 2.12 -0.57 7.95
C ALA A 349 1.74 -1.99 7.50
N ILE A 350 2.71 -2.93 7.51
CA ILE A 350 2.49 -4.32 7.12
C ILE A 350 1.65 -5.02 8.19
N SER A 351 2.00 -4.85 9.46
CA SER A 351 1.27 -5.47 10.57
C SER A 351 -0.17 -4.96 10.64
N ALA A 352 -0.42 -3.66 10.54
CA ALA A 352 -1.78 -3.12 10.54
C ALA A 352 -2.61 -3.61 9.35
N SER A 353 -2.02 -3.63 8.14
CA SER A 353 -2.72 -4.11 6.93
C SER A 353 -3.09 -5.59 7.02
N ASN A 354 -2.13 -6.43 7.42
CA ASN A 354 -2.32 -7.88 7.46
C ASN A 354 -3.24 -8.30 8.61
N THR A 355 -3.11 -7.68 9.79
CA THR A 355 -4.01 -7.95 10.93
C THR A 355 -5.45 -7.57 10.59
N GLY A 356 -5.67 -6.40 9.97
CA GLY A 356 -7.00 -5.98 9.52
C GLY A 356 -7.62 -6.95 8.50
N GLY A 357 -6.84 -7.36 7.49
CA GLY A 357 -7.29 -8.34 6.49
C GLY A 357 -7.58 -9.72 7.11
N ALA A 358 -6.77 -10.16 8.07
CA ALA A 358 -6.94 -11.43 8.76
C ALA A 358 -8.23 -11.47 9.60
N TRP A 359 -8.52 -10.42 10.39
CA TRP A 359 -9.75 -10.36 11.19
C TRP A 359 -11.01 -10.28 10.33
N GLU A 360 -10.97 -9.52 9.23
CA GLU A 360 -12.09 -9.45 8.30
C GLU A 360 -12.35 -10.80 7.60
N ASN A 361 -11.29 -11.52 7.22
CA ASN A 361 -11.42 -12.86 6.64
C ASN A 361 -11.84 -13.92 7.67
N ALA A 362 -11.39 -13.81 8.92
CA ALA A 362 -11.87 -14.68 10.01
C ALA A 362 -13.37 -14.50 10.26
N LYS A 363 -13.87 -13.25 10.23
CA LYS A 363 -15.31 -12.97 10.28
C LYS A 363 -16.04 -13.64 9.10
N LYS A 364 -15.58 -13.41 7.86
CA LYS A 364 -16.19 -14.01 6.66
C LYS A 364 -16.17 -15.54 6.68
N TYR A 365 -15.13 -16.16 7.24
CA TYR A 365 -15.03 -17.61 7.41
C TYR A 365 -16.15 -18.17 8.29
N ILE A 366 -16.45 -17.52 9.43
CA ILE A 366 -17.56 -17.90 10.31
C ILE A 366 -18.91 -17.66 9.62
N GLU A 367 -19.05 -16.53 8.91
CA GLU A 367 -20.27 -16.19 8.18
C GLU A 367 -20.59 -17.16 7.03
N ALA A 368 -19.57 -17.71 6.37
CA ALA A 368 -19.72 -18.61 5.23
C ALA A 368 -20.08 -20.04 5.64
N GLY A 369 -19.56 -20.53 6.77
CA GLY A 369 -19.96 -21.84 7.33
C GLY A 369 -19.63 -23.07 6.45
N GLU A 370 -18.77 -22.94 5.43
CA GLU A 370 -18.56 -23.98 4.41
C GLU A 370 -17.84 -25.24 4.90
N SER A 371 -17.12 -25.15 6.02
CA SER A 371 -16.39 -26.28 6.62
C SER A 371 -17.00 -26.67 7.96
N TYR A 372 -16.81 -27.92 8.38
CA TYR A 372 -17.31 -28.40 9.68
C TYR A 372 -16.84 -27.53 10.86
N HIS A 373 -15.60 -27.03 10.78
CA HIS A 373 -15.05 -26.12 11.77
C HIS A 373 -15.73 -24.74 11.74
N ALA A 374 -15.90 -24.13 10.56
CA ALA A 374 -16.64 -22.87 10.41
C ALA A 374 -18.09 -22.98 10.89
N PHE A 375 -18.77 -24.07 10.52
CA PHE A 375 -20.14 -24.35 10.91
C PHE A 375 -20.31 -24.41 12.44
N ARG A 376 -19.34 -25.00 13.17
CA ARG A 376 -19.34 -25.03 14.65
C ARG A 376 -19.17 -23.67 15.31
N LEU A 377 -18.52 -22.71 14.63
CA LEU A 377 -18.33 -21.35 15.13
C LEU A 377 -19.55 -20.45 14.83
N GLY A 378 -20.31 -20.77 13.80
CA GLY A 378 -21.57 -20.10 13.46
C GLY A 378 -22.74 -20.51 14.38
N PRO A 379 -23.99 -20.18 14.01
CA PRO A 379 -24.40 -19.33 12.89
C PRO A 379 -24.13 -17.83 13.14
N LYS A 380 -24.45 -16.97 12.17
CA LYS A 380 -24.40 -15.50 12.36
C LYS A 380 -25.14 -15.10 13.64
N GLY A 381 -24.47 -14.31 14.46
CA GLY A 381 -24.99 -13.87 15.77
C GLY A 381 -24.58 -14.75 16.95
N SER A 382 -23.88 -15.87 16.72
CA SER A 382 -23.22 -16.65 17.77
C SER A 382 -22.16 -15.82 18.51
N ASP A 383 -21.75 -16.25 19.70
CA ASP A 383 -20.70 -15.57 20.47
C ASP A 383 -19.35 -15.54 19.74
N PRO A 384 -18.89 -16.62 19.07
CA PRO A 384 -17.68 -16.56 18.23
C PRO A 384 -17.81 -15.56 17.07
N HIS A 385 -18.99 -15.47 16.44
CA HIS A 385 -19.23 -14.48 15.38
C HIS A 385 -19.18 -13.05 15.90
N LYS A 386 -19.80 -12.77 17.06
CA LYS A 386 -19.72 -11.45 17.72
C LYS A 386 -18.31 -11.11 18.15
N ALA A 387 -17.53 -12.08 18.64
CA ALA A 387 -16.13 -11.88 19.01
C ALA A 387 -15.27 -11.52 17.79
N ALA A 388 -15.47 -12.19 16.65
CA ALA A 388 -14.79 -11.83 15.40
C ALA A 388 -15.17 -10.42 14.92
N LEU A 389 -16.45 -10.03 15.04
CA LEU A 389 -16.91 -8.68 14.75
C LEU A 389 -16.24 -7.65 15.68
N MET A 390 -16.22 -7.92 16.99
CA MET A 390 -15.56 -7.06 17.98
C MET A 390 -14.06 -6.93 17.73
N ALA A 391 -13.38 -7.96 17.24
CA ALA A 391 -11.96 -7.85 16.88
C ALA A 391 -11.74 -6.82 15.76
N VAL A 392 -12.57 -6.85 14.71
CA VAL A 392 -12.53 -5.85 13.61
C VAL A 392 -12.88 -4.46 14.14
N GLU A 393 -13.95 -4.33 14.94
CA GLU A 393 -14.36 -3.07 15.54
C GLU A 393 -13.32 -2.50 16.52
N SER A 394 -12.59 -3.35 17.23
CA SER A 394 -11.55 -2.94 18.17
C SER A 394 -10.40 -2.19 17.48
N LEU A 395 -10.10 -2.47 16.20
CA LEU A 395 -9.15 -1.67 15.41
C LEU A 395 -9.58 -0.19 15.31
N VAL A 396 -10.89 0.06 15.32
CA VAL A 396 -11.47 1.39 15.16
C VAL A 396 -11.69 2.07 16.51
N PHE A 397 -12.18 1.33 17.52
CA PHE A 397 -12.61 1.89 18.80
C PHE A 397 -11.61 1.76 19.95
N ALA A 398 -10.66 0.82 19.90
CA ALA A 398 -9.62 0.72 20.92
C ALA A 398 -8.74 2.00 20.99
N PRO A 399 -8.34 2.63 19.87
CA PRO A 399 -7.54 3.85 19.92
C PRO A 399 -8.26 5.04 20.59
N PRO A 400 -9.54 5.36 20.27
CA PRO A 400 -10.32 6.33 21.04
C PRO A 400 -10.42 5.99 22.53
N PHE A 401 -10.62 4.71 22.87
CA PHE A 401 -10.71 4.25 24.26
C PHE A 401 -9.39 4.46 25.00
N PHE A 402 -8.25 4.08 24.43
CA PHE A 402 -6.93 4.37 25.03
C PHE A 402 -6.61 5.86 25.08
N VAL A 403 -7.07 6.67 24.12
CA VAL A 403 -6.87 8.12 24.16
C VAL A 403 -7.72 8.79 25.24
N THR A 404 -8.95 8.30 25.49
CA THR A 404 -9.85 8.87 26.52
C THR A 404 -9.63 8.28 27.92
N HIS A 405 -9.25 7.01 28.01
CA HIS A 405 -9.16 6.26 29.27
C HIS A 405 -7.77 5.67 29.54
N GLY A 406 -6.84 5.66 28.57
CA GLY A 406 -5.48 5.13 28.75
C GLY A 406 -4.61 5.97 29.68
N GLY A 407 -4.96 7.24 29.92
CA GLY A 407 -4.39 8.01 31.03
C GLY A 407 -4.67 7.41 32.40
N LEU A 408 -5.68 6.54 32.54
CA LEU A 408 -5.95 5.76 33.76
C LEU A 408 -5.03 4.54 33.88
N LEU A 409 -4.62 3.94 32.76
CA LEU A 409 -3.64 2.83 32.72
C LEU A 409 -2.24 3.31 33.10
N PHE A 410 -1.85 4.52 32.70
CA PHE A 410 -0.61 5.18 33.18
C PHE A 410 -0.67 5.65 34.63
N LYS A 411 -1.83 5.62 35.30
CA LYS A 411 -1.95 5.86 36.75
C LYS A 411 -1.83 4.59 37.58
N ILE A 412 -1.79 3.42 36.93
CA ILE A 412 -1.67 2.10 37.58
C ILE A 412 -0.23 1.56 37.46
N PHE A 413 0.63 2.20 36.65
CA PHE A 413 2.07 1.94 36.61
C PHE A 413 2.86 3.06 37.28
#